data_AF-A0A4Y8SMM1-F1
#
_entry.id   AF-A0A4Y8SMM1-F1
#
_cell.length_a   1.000
_cell.length_b   1.000
_cell.length_c   1.000
_cell.angle_alpha   90.00
_cell.angle_beta   90.00
_cell.angle_gamma   90.00
#
_symmetry.space_group_name_H-M   'P 1'
#
loop_
_entity.id
_entity.type
_entity.pdbx_description
1 polymer ?
#
loop_
_entity_poly.entity_id
_entity_poly.type
_entity_poly.pdbx_seq_one_letter_code
_entity_poly.pdbx_strand_id
1 'polypeptide(L)'
;MIRIDIPAGEEKITQETFETYGIPHPPNGTDIEINGDIILLFDDEAQAISYLDKLEDNSSLVAEDAPARKILSLIISTISNDKFVQDYLR
;
A
#
# COMPACT_ATOMS: atom_id res chain seq x y z
N MET A 1 -5.89 12.82 -9.11
CA MET A 1 -5.05 12.61 -7.91
C MET A 1 -5.87 11.79 -6.93
N ILE A 2 -5.46 10.54 -6.75
CA ILE A 2 -6.07 9.57 -5.86
C ILE A 2 -5.21 9.47 -4.61
N ARG A 3 -5.88 9.35 -3.47
CA ARG A 3 -5.27 9.20 -2.16
C ARG A 3 -5.91 7.98 -1.53
N ILE A 4 -5.08 7.01 -1.15
CA ILE A 4 -5.52 5.82 -0.44
C ILE A 4 -4.90 5.86 0.94
N ASP A 5 -5.76 5.93 1.95
CA ASP A 5 -5.34 6.03 3.34
C ASP A 5 -5.10 4.64 3.93
N ILE A 6 -3.90 4.44 4.45
CA ILE A 6 -3.54 3.26 5.23
C ILE A 6 -3.64 3.64 6.71
N PRO A 7 -4.62 3.08 7.44
CA PRO A 7 -4.80 3.39 8.84
C PRO A 7 -3.54 2.98 9.61
N ALA A 8 -3.05 3.87 10.47
CA ALA A 8 -1.86 3.64 11.28
C ALA A 8 -1.98 2.43 12.22
N GLY A 9 -3.22 1.97 12.50
CA GLY A 9 -3.52 0.66 13.08
C GLY A 9 -2.74 0.24 14.34
N GLU A 10 -2.83 -1.04 14.70
CA GLU A 10 -1.93 -1.64 15.71
C GLU A 10 -0.55 -1.95 15.11
N GLU A 11 -0.54 -2.38 13.85
CA GLU A 11 0.67 -2.47 13.04
C GLU A 11 0.98 -1.08 12.50
N LYS A 12 1.75 -0.28 13.27
CA LYS A 12 2.19 1.07 12.91
C LYS A 12 2.95 1.08 11.58
N ILE A 13 2.24 1.09 10.46
CA ILE A 13 2.84 1.34 9.14
C ILE A 13 3.28 2.80 9.15
N THR A 14 4.58 2.99 9.08
CA THR A 14 5.24 4.30 8.95
C THR A 14 5.94 4.39 7.60
N GLN A 15 6.42 5.57 7.23
CA GLN A 15 7.25 5.71 6.01
C GLN A 15 8.50 4.79 6.06
N GLU A 16 9.12 4.65 7.23
CA GLU A 16 10.27 3.76 7.44
C GLU A 16 9.94 2.27 7.21
N THR A 17 8.67 1.89 7.31
CA THR A 17 8.23 0.51 7.07
C THR A 17 8.53 0.08 5.63
N PHE A 18 8.44 1.00 4.67
CA PHE A 18 8.74 0.72 3.27
C PHE A 18 10.21 0.36 3.06
N GLU A 19 11.10 1.17 3.65
CA GLU A 19 12.54 0.92 3.58
C GLU A 19 12.96 -0.32 4.37
N THR A 20 12.43 -0.48 5.59
CA THR A 20 12.76 -1.58 6.50
C THR A 20 12.44 -2.94 5.90
N TYR A 21 11.31 -3.06 5.21
CA TYR A 21 10.84 -4.31 4.63
C TYR A 21 11.07 -4.40 3.11
N GLY A 22 11.73 -3.41 2.50
CA GLY A 22 11.98 -3.39 1.05
C GLY A 22 10.71 -3.34 0.22
N ILE A 23 9.64 -2.74 0.74
CA ILE A 23 8.37 -2.56 0.04
C ILE A 23 8.55 -1.42 -0.96
N PRO A 24 8.22 -1.63 -2.25
CA PRO A 24 8.32 -0.57 -3.25
C PRO A 24 7.41 0.61 -2.86
N HIS A 25 7.87 1.83 -3.07
CA HIS A 25 7.04 3.02 -2.86
C HIS A 25 6.03 3.19 -4.00
N PRO A 26 4.85 3.79 -3.71
CA PRO A 26 3.91 4.19 -4.76
C PRO A 26 4.53 5.23 -5.70
N PRO A 27 4.02 5.36 -6.94
CA PRO A 27 4.61 6.22 -7.98
C PRO A 27 4.79 7.68 -7.57
N ASN A 28 3.85 8.25 -6.83
CA ASN A 28 3.91 9.63 -6.35
C ASN A 28 4.35 9.76 -4.89
N GLY A 29 4.87 8.68 -4.31
CA GLY A 29 5.33 8.64 -2.92
C GLY A 29 4.21 8.58 -1.89
N THR A 30 4.59 8.79 -0.64
CA THR A 30 3.71 8.67 0.53
C THR A 30 3.67 9.97 1.31
N ASP A 31 2.52 10.29 1.90
CA ASP A 31 2.36 11.39 2.87
C ASP A 31 1.92 10.83 4.24
N ILE A 32 1.91 11.67 5.26
CA ILE A 32 1.47 11.32 6.63
C ILE A 32 0.37 12.29 7.06
N GLU A 33 -0.77 11.76 7.49
CA GLU A 33 -1.81 12.55 8.15
C GLU A 33 -1.49 12.84 9.62
N ILE A 34 -2.16 13.85 10.20
CA ILE A 34 -1.95 14.27 11.59
C ILE A 34 -2.26 13.14 12.59
N ASN A 35 -3.19 12.23 12.23
CA ASN A 35 -3.53 11.05 13.04
C ASN A 35 -2.48 9.91 12.90
N GLY A 36 -1.47 10.07 12.05
CA GLY A 36 -0.42 9.10 11.79
C GLY A 36 -0.68 8.17 10.62
N ASP A 37 -1.82 8.30 9.92
CA ASP A 37 -2.15 7.46 8.77
C ASP A 37 -1.20 7.76 7.60
N ILE A 38 -0.83 6.70 6.88
CA ILE A 38 0.02 6.82 5.69
C ILE A 38 -0.88 6.97 4.48
N ILE A 39 -0.64 8.01 3.70
CA ILE A 39 -1.38 8.26 2.47
C ILE A 39 -0.53 7.79 1.29
N LEU A 40 -1.04 6.86 0.51
CA LEU A 40 -0.47 6.50 -0.78
C LEU A 40 -0.98 7.47 -1.85
N LEU A 41 -0.05 8.03 -2.64
CA LEU A 41 -0.37 9.03 -3.65
C LEU A 41 -0.28 8.44 -5.06
N PHE A 42 -1.31 8.71 -5.87
CA PHE A 42 -1.40 8.30 -7.27
C PHE A 42 -2.02 9.42 -8.12
N ASP A 43 -1.68 9.51 -9.41
CA ASP A 43 -2.31 10.45 -10.33
C ASP A 43 -3.73 10.01 -10.69
N ASP A 44 -3.89 8.72 -10.94
CA ASP A 44 -5.10 8.05 -11.45
C ASP A 44 -5.22 6.59 -10.93
N GLU A 45 -6.33 5.95 -11.27
CA GLU A 45 -6.67 4.59 -10.85
C GLU A 45 -5.69 3.57 -11.45
N ALA A 46 -5.23 3.79 -12.68
CA ALA A 46 -4.32 2.89 -13.38
C ALA A 46 -2.96 2.80 -12.66
N GLN A 47 -2.47 3.90 -12.10
CA GLN A 47 -1.27 3.90 -11.25
C GLN A 47 -1.48 3.10 -9.97
N ALA A 48 -2.64 3.23 -9.32
CA ALA A 48 -2.95 2.47 -8.11
C ALA A 48 -3.02 0.96 -8.39
N ILE A 49 -3.63 0.55 -9.50
CA ILE A 49 -3.66 -0.86 -9.95
C ILE A 49 -2.25 -1.35 -10.29
N SER A 50 -1.48 -0.61 -11.08
CA SER A 50 -0.11 -1.04 -11.43
C SER A 50 0.78 -1.16 -10.19
N TYR A 51 0.53 -0.35 -9.17
CA TYR A 51 1.23 -0.46 -7.90
C TYR A 51 0.76 -1.66 -7.09
N LEU A 52 -0.55 -1.94 -7.06
CA LEU A 52 -1.11 -3.16 -6.46
C LEU A 52 -0.48 -4.41 -7.05
N ASP A 53 -0.39 -4.52 -8.37
CA ASP A 53 0.24 -5.67 -9.06
C ASP A 53 1.70 -5.86 -8.58
N LYS A 54 2.46 -4.76 -8.47
CA LYS A 54 3.84 -4.82 -7.97
C LYS A 54 3.93 -5.31 -6.53
N LEU A 55 2.97 -4.94 -5.68
CA LEU A 55 2.93 -5.40 -4.30
C LEU A 55 2.57 -6.89 -4.22
N GLU A 56 1.66 -7.37 -5.06
CA GLU A 56 1.31 -8.80 -5.14
C GLU A 56 2.51 -9.64 -5.62
N ASP A 57 3.20 -9.17 -6.66
CA ASP A 57 4.44 -9.77 -7.15
C ASP A 57 5.50 -9.79 -6.04
N ASN A 58 5.72 -8.66 -5.36
CA ASN A 58 6.70 -8.58 -4.27
C ASN A 58 6.33 -9.52 -3.11
N SER A 59 5.05 -9.55 -2.73
CA SER A 59 4.52 -10.43 -1.71
C SER A 59 4.84 -11.88 -2.05
N SER A 60 4.63 -12.31 -3.30
CA SER A 60 4.90 -13.69 -3.75
C SER A 60 6.35 -14.16 -3.54
N LEU A 61 7.31 -13.22 -3.45
CA LEU A 61 8.73 -13.48 -3.23
C LEU A 61 9.12 -13.52 -1.75
N VAL A 62 8.24 -13.04 -0.86
CA VAL A 62 8.45 -12.99 0.58
C VAL A 62 7.93 -14.28 1.23
N ALA A 63 8.71 -14.85 2.15
CA ALA A 63 8.31 -16.02 2.91
C ALA A 63 6.99 -15.79 3.67
N GLU A 64 6.14 -16.81 3.73
CA GLU A 64 4.78 -16.69 4.27
C GLU A 64 4.74 -16.25 5.74
N ASP A 65 5.76 -16.62 6.52
CA ASP A 65 5.91 -16.32 7.95
C ASP A 65 6.68 -15.01 8.24
N ALA A 66 7.22 -14.36 7.21
CA ALA A 66 8.00 -13.15 7.39
C ALA A 66 7.11 -11.96 7.83
N PRO A 67 7.60 -11.08 8.74
CA PRO A 67 6.87 -9.87 9.13
C PRO A 67 6.47 -8.99 7.93
N ALA A 68 7.33 -8.90 6.92
CA ALA A 68 7.06 -8.16 5.69
C ALA A 68 5.81 -8.66 4.94
N ARG A 69 5.50 -9.97 5.01
CA ARG A 69 4.32 -10.56 4.36
C ARG A 69 3.02 -10.03 4.95
N LYS A 70 2.98 -9.82 6.27
CA LYS A 70 1.81 -9.26 6.96
C LYS A 70 1.57 -7.82 6.54
N ILE A 71 2.62 -7.00 6.56
CA ILE A 71 2.57 -5.60 6.12
C ILE A 71 2.13 -5.50 4.66
N LEU A 72 2.74 -6.27 3.76
CA LEU A 72 2.34 -6.31 2.35
C LEU A 72 0.88 -6.72 2.18
N SER A 73 0.43 -7.74 2.89
CA SER A 73 -0.96 -8.20 2.81
C SER A 73 -1.94 -7.13 3.30
N LEU A 74 -1.58 -6.38 4.35
CA LEU A 74 -2.38 -5.25 4.84
C LEU A 74 -2.48 -4.16 3.77
N ILE A 75 -1.35 -3.69 3.22
CA ILE A 75 -1.32 -2.66 2.17
C ILE A 75 -2.12 -3.10 0.93
N ILE A 76 -1.88 -4.32 0.43
CA ILE A 76 -2.61 -4.93 -0.69
C ILE A 76 -4.11 -4.91 -0.40
N SER A 77 -4.52 -5.39 0.78
CA SER A 77 -5.94 -5.44 1.13
C SER A 77 -6.57 -4.05 1.22
N THR A 78 -5.84 -3.05 1.70
CA THR A 78 -6.33 -1.66 1.77
C THR A 78 -6.54 -1.09 0.38
N ILE A 79 -5.57 -1.25 -0.52
CA ILE A 79 -5.69 -0.76 -1.90
C ILE A 79 -6.81 -1.51 -2.64
N SER A 80 -6.84 -2.84 -2.55
CA SER A 80 -7.85 -3.66 -3.23
C SER A 80 -9.27 -3.39 -2.75
N ASN A 81 -9.46 -3.01 -1.48
CA ASN A 81 -10.78 -2.68 -0.93
C ASN A 81 -11.15 -1.20 -1.11
N ASP A 82 -10.23 -0.37 -1.62
CA ASP A 82 -10.54 1.03 -1.89
C ASP A 82 -11.63 1.14 -2.96
N LYS A 83 -12.56 2.08 -2.75
CA LYS A 83 -13.72 2.24 -3.61
C LYS A 83 -13.32 2.61 -5.05
N PHE A 84 -12.32 3.47 -5.23
CA PHE A 84 -11.89 3.89 -6.57
C PHE A 84 -11.28 2.73 -7.34
N VAL A 85 -10.48 1.90 -6.66
CA VAL A 85 -9.90 0.68 -7.22
C VAL A 85 -10.98 -0.32 -7.61
N GLN A 86 -11.96 -0.56 -6.73
CA GLN A 86 -13.10 -1.44 -7.01
C GLN A 86 -13.98 -0.95 -8.18
N ASP A 87 -14.20 0.36 -8.27
CA ASP A 87 -14.99 0.96 -9.35
C ASP A 87 -14.26 0.86 -10.70
N TYR A 88 -12.93 0.89 -10.74
CA TYR A 88 -12.13 0.71 -11.96
C TYR A 88 -12.09 -0.75 -12.46
N LEU A 89 -12.12 -1.73 -11.56
CA LEU A 89 -12.07 -3.16 -11.89
C LEU A 89 -13.40 -3.74 -12.40
N ARG A 90 -14.48 -2.95 -12.43
CA ARG A 90 -15.80 -3.33 -12.94
C ARG A 90 -15.95 -3.10 -14.44
#